data_AF-A0A3N5VJV4-F1
#
_entry.id   AF-A0A3N5VJV4-F1
#
_cell.length_a   1.000
_cell.length_b   1.000
_cell.length_c   1.000
_cell.angle_alpha   90.00
_cell.angle_beta   90.00
_cell.angle_gamma   90.00
#
_symmetry.space_group_name_H-M   'P 1'
#
loop_
_entity.id
_entity.type
_entity.pdbx_description
1 polymer ?
#
loop_
_entity_poly.entity_id
_entity_poly.type
_entity_poly.pdbx_seq_one_letter_code
_entity_poly.pdbx_strand_id
1 'polypeptide(L)'
;MASEPITFFCQACGVKLTVPRELAGVVGPCPSCGSQIQAPPPSFGSPPPLQPAPPPPPVEPAPHAPPVEPAPAAPPAPVKPAPRQLPTREVQAEVPARPMPEPVPGGGRRRVSTGTPRWFRNLARLLMLGLFLLASGALIYGILTILKKQPPVEAPQHAPPAAGLKSPPAPAAEEEQAPPLPDGLEPVSPWKEAEATLEKFLTAKTLAERLPIIETKTSPEDLAASCLASALPPVRKMVPEQRETNPIERVVDFYYTVEFDAADRPEQTYTLLVRTRGSSPPRVVADPFLDTYGGRLAAYAATPSDKGGVFQVVVYAVASCTDPNIPEREKKLTLKLLSADNTKEIARAYFGRQSKISEMLEDGNYSLSYGSAKACTVMLRWNTEDNPEHPFLEAIAIKDLDWNS
;
A
#
# COMPACT_ATOMS: atom_id res chain seq x y z
N MET A 1 -13.12 20.42 39.37
CA MET A 1 -13.71 19.71 38.22
C MET A 1 -12.56 19.36 37.29
N ALA A 2 -12.36 18.07 36.99
CA ALA A 2 -11.30 17.66 36.06
C ALA A 2 -11.78 17.90 34.63
N SER A 3 -11.00 18.63 33.85
CA SER A 3 -11.23 18.90 32.43
C SER A 3 -11.00 17.62 31.62
N GLU A 4 -11.97 17.25 30.78
CA GLU A 4 -11.86 16.08 29.91
C GLU A 4 -10.72 16.25 28.89
N PRO A 5 -9.89 15.22 28.67
CA PRO A 5 -8.79 15.29 27.72
C PRO A 5 -9.29 15.25 26.27
N ILE A 6 -8.56 15.90 25.37
CA ILE A 6 -8.81 15.86 23.92
C ILE A 6 -7.91 14.77 23.31
N THR A 7 -8.49 13.91 22.49
CA THR A 7 -7.76 12.88 21.74
C THR A 7 -7.75 13.19 20.24
N PHE A 8 -6.59 13.13 19.62
CA PHE A 8 -6.42 13.35 18.17
C PHE A 8 -5.22 12.54 17.64
N PHE A 9 -5.03 12.50 16.32
CA PHE A 9 -3.93 11.78 15.68
C PHE A 9 -2.91 12.74 15.09
N CYS A 10 -1.61 12.43 15.21
CA CYS A 10 -0.57 13.16 14.50
C CYS A 10 -0.73 12.94 12.98
N GLN A 11 -0.79 14.02 12.20
CA GLN A 11 -0.96 13.92 10.74
C GLN A 11 0.28 13.36 10.02
N ALA A 12 1.46 13.41 10.64
CA ALA A 12 2.70 12.92 10.04
C ALA A 12 2.94 11.43 10.27
N CYS A 13 2.76 10.94 11.51
CA CYS A 13 3.08 9.55 11.87
C CYS A 13 1.89 8.72 12.35
N GLY A 14 0.68 9.29 12.41
CA GLY A 14 -0.54 8.56 12.79
C GLY A 14 -0.65 8.19 14.27
N VAL A 15 0.29 8.57 15.14
CA VAL A 15 0.20 8.26 16.57
C VAL A 15 -0.99 8.96 17.21
N LYS A 16 -1.74 8.22 18.06
CA LYS A 16 -2.84 8.78 18.87
C LYS A 16 -2.25 9.55 20.04
N LEU A 17 -2.64 10.82 20.17
CA LEU A 17 -2.21 11.72 21.23
C LEU A 17 -3.40 12.10 22.10
N THR A 18 -3.17 12.14 23.40
CA THR A 18 -4.13 12.58 24.41
C THR A 18 -3.53 13.77 25.12
N VAL A 19 -4.16 14.94 25.00
CA VAL A 19 -3.70 16.17 25.66
C VAL A 19 -4.80 16.75 26.56
N PRO A 20 -4.44 17.41 27.66
CA PRO A 20 -5.40 18.18 28.46
C PRO A 20 -6.11 19.24 27.60
N ARG A 21 -7.39 19.53 27.89
CA ARG A 21 -8.20 20.50 27.12
C ARG A 21 -7.61 21.91 27.14
N GLU A 22 -6.80 22.25 28.15
CA GLU A 22 -6.08 23.52 28.25
C GLU A 22 -5.04 23.71 27.13
N LEU A 23 -4.61 22.62 26.49
CA LEU A 23 -3.66 22.66 25.38
C LEU A 23 -4.36 22.72 24.00
N ALA A 24 -5.68 22.86 23.95
CA ALA A 24 -6.39 23.00 22.68
C ALA A 24 -5.91 24.24 21.90
N GLY A 25 -5.60 24.06 20.61
CA GLY A 25 -5.03 25.09 19.76
C GLY A 25 -3.51 25.32 19.90
N VAL A 26 -2.84 24.70 20.88
CA VAL A 26 -1.39 24.84 21.08
C VAL A 26 -0.62 24.02 20.05
N VAL A 27 0.45 24.62 19.51
CA VAL A 27 1.38 23.98 18.56
C VAL A 27 2.60 23.45 19.30
N GLY A 28 2.99 22.20 19.03
CA GLY A 28 4.19 21.59 19.62
C GLY A 28 4.74 20.46 18.76
N PRO A 29 5.97 19.97 19.02
CA PRO A 29 6.52 18.81 18.32
C PRO A 29 5.83 17.53 18.77
N CYS A 30 5.53 16.64 17.82
CA CYS A 30 5.02 15.31 18.09
C CYS A 30 6.08 14.50 18.88
N PRO A 31 5.72 13.88 20.03
CA PRO A 31 6.68 13.12 20.82
C PRO A 31 7.21 11.87 20.13
N SER A 32 6.53 11.37 19.09
CA SER A 32 6.94 10.18 18.34
C SER A 32 7.80 10.49 17.12
N CYS A 33 7.51 11.54 16.35
CA CYS A 33 8.21 11.83 15.09
C CYS A 33 8.87 13.22 15.01
N GLY A 34 8.68 14.08 16.01
CA GLY A 34 9.23 15.44 16.04
C GLY A 34 8.54 16.46 15.14
N SER A 35 7.62 16.04 14.25
CA SER A 35 6.87 16.94 13.37
C SER A 35 5.99 17.91 14.17
N GLN A 36 5.83 19.15 13.70
CA GLN A 36 4.89 20.09 14.34
C GLN A 36 3.44 19.59 14.21
N ILE A 37 2.73 19.60 15.33
CA ILE A 37 1.32 19.26 15.44
C ILE A 37 0.60 20.39 16.18
N GLN A 38 -0.67 20.60 15.86
CA GLN A 38 -1.55 21.51 16.60
C GLN A 38 -2.70 20.70 17.21
N ALA A 39 -2.90 20.83 18.52
CA ALA A 39 -4.08 20.26 19.15
C ALA A 39 -5.33 20.96 18.60
N PRO A 40 -6.39 20.23 18.21
CA PRO A 40 -7.59 20.85 17.66
C PRO A 40 -8.22 21.81 18.68
N PRO A 41 -8.74 22.98 18.24
CA PRO A 41 -9.48 23.86 19.12
C PRO A 41 -10.70 23.10 19.67
N PRO A 42 -11.19 23.46 20.88
CA PRO A 42 -12.42 22.88 21.37
C PRO A 42 -13.53 23.31 20.42
N SER A 43 -14.12 22.38 19.66
CA SER A 43 -15.18 22.70 18.71
C SER A 43 -16.32 23.41 19.43
N PHE A 44 -16.45 24.72 19.20
CA PHE A 44 -17.57 25.51 19.65
C PHE A 44 -18.75 25.23 18.72
N GLY A 45 -19.52 24.19 19.03
CA GLY A 45 -20.82 23.91 18.42
C GLY A 45 -20.76 23.46 16.97
N SER A 46 -21.43 22.34 16.67
CA SER A 46 -21.78 21.99 15.30
C SER A 46 -22.56 23.14 14.64
N PRO A 47 -22.36 23.42 13.34
CA PRO A 47 -23.29 24.29 12.61
C PRO A 47 -24.71 23.69 12.72
N PRO A 48 -25.75 24.53 12.85
CA PRO A 48 -27.11 24.06 13.05
C PRO A 48 -27.54 23.13 11.90
N PRO A 49 -28.37 22.11 12.19
CA PRO A 49 -28.86 21.20 11.16
C PRO A 49 -29.59 22.00 10.08
N LEU A 50 -29.17 21.82 8.83
CA LEU A 50 -29.87 22.35 7.67
C LEU A 50 -31.32 21.84 7.71
N GLN A 51 -32.26 22.78 7.81
CA GLN A 51 -33.68 22.47 7.71
C GLN A 51 -33.96 21.75 6.38
N PRO A 52 -34.79 20.68 6.37
CA PRO A 52 -35.15 19.99 5.15
C PRO A 52 -35.86 20.95 4.18
N ALA A 53 -35.38 20.98 2.95
CA ALA A 53 -35.98 21.78 1.89
C ALA A 53 -37.46 21.40 1.69
N PRO A 54 -38.34 22.39 1.43
CA PRO A 54 -39.75 22.10 1.17
C PRO A 54 -39.91 21.20 -0.07
N PRO A 55 -40.92 20.32 -0.08
CA PRO A 55 -41.15 19.42 -1.20
C PRO A 55 -41.39 20.22 -2.49
N PRO A 56 -40.84 19.75 -3.63
CA PRO A 56 -41.06 20.41 -4.91
C PRO A 56 -42.56 20.41 -5.27
N PRO A 57 -43.05 21.46 -5.95
CA PRO A 57 -44.45 21.55 -6.34
C PRO A 57 -44.85 20.40 -7.30
N PRO A 58 -46.14 20.04 -7.34
CA PRO A 58 -46.65 18.99 -8.21
C PRO A 58 -46.33 19.29 -9.67
N VAL A 59 -45.69 18.34 -10.35
CA VAL A 59 -45.36 18.43 -11.77
C VAL A 59 -46.66 18.43 -12.58
N GLU A 60 -46.90 19.52 -13.28
CA GLU A 60 -47.97 19.65 -14.28
C GLU A 60 -47.77 18.61 -15.41
N PRO A 61 -48.83 17.92 -15.87
CA PRO A 61 -48.70 16.94 -16.93
C PRO A 61 -48.35 17.64 -18.25
N ALA A 62 -47.21 17.27 -18.83
CA ALA A 62 -46.74 17.79 -20.10
C ALA A 62 -47.76 17.51 -21.23
N PRO A 63 -47.99 18.49 -22.14
CA PRO A 63 -48.91 18.32 -23.26
C PRO A 63 -48.40 17.26 -24.24
N HIS A 64 -49.32 16.45 -24.75
CA HIS A 64 -49.07 15.40 -25.73
C HIS A 64 -48.28 15.92 -26.94
N ALA A 65 -47.15 15.26 -27.22
CA ALA A 65 -46.39 15.46 -28.44
C ALA A 65 -47.20 14.96 -29.66
N PRO A 66 -47.14 15.65 -30.81
CA PRO A 66 -47.81 15.25 -32.04
C PRO A 66 -47.19 13.98 -32.66
N PRO A 67 -47.87 13.34 -33.62
CA PRO A 67 -47.47 12.05 -34.20
C PRO A 67 -46.13 12.17 -34.93
N VAL A 68 -45.23 11.23 -34.64
CA VAL A 68 -43.92 11.10 -35.29
C VAL A 68 -44.12 10.68 -36.76
N GLU A 69 -43.70 11.55 -37.68
CA GLU A 69 -43.51 11.21 -39.10
C GLU A 69 -42.42 10.14 -39.26
N PRO A 70 -42.58 9.17 -40.18
CA PRO A 70 -41.59 8.11 -40.40
C PRO A 70 -40.32 8.69 -41.02
N ALA A 71 -39.19 8.43 -40.36
CA ALA A 71 -37.86 8.85 -40.78
C ALA A 71 -37.47 8.26 -42.15
N PRO A 72 -36.77 9.04 -43.02
CA PRO A 72 -36.28 8.54 -44.30
C PRO A 72 -35.17 7.50 -44.12
N ALA A 73 -35.16 6.52 -45.02
CA ALA A 73 -34.25 5.38 -45.03
C ALA A 73 -32.77 5.81 -45.01
N ALA A 74 -31.99 5.12 -44.18
CA ALA A 74 -30.55 5.32 -44.04
C ALA A 74 -29.81 5.12 -45.39
N PRO A 75 -28.76 5.93 -45.67
CA PRO A 75 -27.92 5.73 -46.84
C PRO A 75 -27.11 4.42 -46.73
N PRO A 76 -26.77 3.78 -47.86
CA PRO A 76 -26.05 2.51 -47.87
C PRO A 76 -24.63 2.66 -47.29
N ALA A 77 -24.22 1.63 -46.54
CA ALA A 77 -22.94 1.54 -45.87
C ALA A 77 -21.76 1.69 -46.85
N PRO A 78 -20.65 2.34 -46.44
CA PRO A 78 -19.46 2.47 -47.26
C PRO A 78 -18.81 1.11 -47.51
N VAL A 79 -18.60 0.82 -48.80
CA VAL A 79 -17.95 -0.41 -49.28
C VAL A 79 -16.52 -0.47 -48.77
N LYS A 80 -16.22 -1.51 -47.98
CA LYS A 80 -14.90 -1.82 -47.45
C LYS A 80 -13.95 -2.14 -48.63
N PRO A 81 -12.82 -1.44 -48.80
CA PRO A 81 -11.87 -1.76 -49.88
C PRO A 81 -11.31 -3.18 -49.73
N ALA A 82 -11.23 -3.89 -50.85
CA ALA A 82 -10.65 -5.23 -50.93
C ALA A 82 -9.19 -5.25 -50.41
N PRO A 83 -8.77 -6.33 -49.74
CA PRO A 83 -7.43 -6.44 -49.18
C PRO A 83 -6.37 -6.38 -50.28
N ARG A 84 -5.47 -5.40 -50.14
CA ARG A 84 -4.30 -5.20 -50.99
C ARG A 84 -3.41 -6.44 -50.91
N GLN A 85 -3.33 -7.22 -51.99
CA GLN A 85 -2.43 -8.36 -52.08
C GLN A 85 -0.98 -7.87 -51.98
N LEU A 86 -0.28 -8.30 -50.93
CA LEU A 86 1.16 -8.13 -50.82
C LEU A 86 1.84 -9.04 -51.85
N PRO A 87 2.93 -8.59 -52.49
CA PRO A 87 3.67 -9.38 -53.47
C PRO A 87 4.16 -10.69 -52.83
N THR A 88 3.76 -11.80 -53.44
CA THR A 88 4.20 -13.15 -53.12
C THR A 88 5.72 -13.21 -53.26
N ARG A 89 6.42 -13.39 -52.14
CA ARG A 89 7.85 -13.66 -52.11
C ARG A 89 8.09 -15.04 -52.71
N GLU A 90 8.79 -15.09 -53.85
CA GLU A 90 9.28 -16.32 -54.45
C GLU A 90 10.05 -17.14 -53.41
N VAL A 91 9.62 -18.39 -53.26
CA VAL A 91 10.31 -19.43 -52.49
C VAL A 91 11.58 -19.78 -53.26
N GLN A 92 12.71 -19.19 -52.86
CA GLN A 92 14.02 -19.64 -53.32
C GLN A 92 14.32 -21.02 -52.75
N ALA A 93 14.86 -21.84 -53.64
CA ALA A 93 15.14 -23.25 -53.48
C ALA A 93 15.94 -23.61 -52.22
N GLU A 94 15.58 -24.78 -51.71
CA GLU A 94 16.17 -25.57 -50.64
C GLU A 94 17.70 -25.67 -50.79
N VAL A 95 18.42 -25.01 -49.88
CA VAL A 95 19.87 -25.15 -49.75
C VAL A 95 20.14 -26.44 -48.96
N PRO A 96 20.92 -27.40 -49.49
CA PRO A 96 21.20 -28.65 -48.80
C PRO A 96 21.96 -28.37 -47.49
N ALA A 97 21.39 -28.88 -46.39
CA ALA A 97 21.96 -28.78 -45.06
C ALA A 97 23.39 -29.35 -45.03
N ARG A 98 24.36 -28.49 -44.74
CA ARG A 98 25.71 -28.94 -44.37
C ARG A 98 25.65 -29.51 -42.96
N PRO A 99 26.25 -30.68 -42.69
CA PRO A 99 26.30 -31.25 -41.35
C PRO A 99 27.04 -30.30 -40.40
N MET A 100 26.43 -30.11 -39.23
CA MET A 100 26.98 -29.30 -38.13
C MET A 100 28.28 -29.94 -37.64
N PRO A 101 29.39 -29.19 -37.52
CA PRO A 101 30.62 -29.73 -36.95
C PRO A 101 30.43 -30.05 -35.47
N GLU A 102 30.97 -31.19 -35.05
CA GLU A 102 31.03 -31.63 -33.66
C GLU A 102 31.72 -30.58 -32.76
N PRO A 103 31.29 -30.45 -31.49
CA PRO A 103 31.92 -29.55 -30.54
C PRO A 103 33.36 -29.99 -30.25
N VAL A 104 34.31 -29.17 -30.67
CA VAL A 104 35.73 -29.28 -30.33
C VAL A 104 35.89 -29.05 -28.81
N PRO A 105 36.59 -29.93 -28.07
CA PRO A 105 36.97 -29.66 -26.68
C PRO A 105 38.10 -28.61 -26.64
N GLY A 106 37.73 -27.33 -26.72
CA GLY A 106 38.59 -26.20 -26.36
C GLY A 106 38.30 -25.81 -24.91
N GLY A 107 39.25 -25.84 -23.99
CA GLY A 107 40.48 -25.06 -24.03
C GLY A 107 40.42 -24.09 -22.84
N GLY A 108 41.11 -24.45 -21.75
CA GLY A 108 41.03 -23.76 -20.47
C GLY A 108 41.34 -22.27 -20.58
N ARG A 109 40.33 -21.43 -20.35
CA ARG A 109 40.52 -20.00 -20.08
C ARG A 109 41.21 -19.85 -18.72
N ARG A 110 42.51 -19.58 -18.74
CA ARG A 110 43.23 -19.02 -17.59
C ARG A 110 42.57 -17.70 -17.21
N ARG A 111 41.84 -17.71 -16.08
CA ARG A 111 41.43 -16.51 -15.35
C ARG A 111 42.72 -15.82 -14.88
N VAL A 112 43.08 -14.72 -15.52
CA VAL A 112 44.09 -13.80 -14.97
C VAL A 112 43.42 -13.10 -13.79
N SER A 113 43.63 -13.62 -12.59
CA SER A 113 43.27 -12.94 -11.36
C SER A 113 44.28 -11.81 -11.13
N THR A 114 43.89 -10.56 -11.40
CA THR A 114 44.58 -9.41 -10.83
C THR A 114 44.25 -9.38 -9.33
N GLY A 115 44.98 -10.17 -8.55
CA GLY A 115 44.86 -10.23 -7.11
C GLY A 115 45.37 -8.92 -6.51
N THR A 116 44.47 -7.99 -6.22
CA THR A 116 44.78 -6.92 -5.28
C THR A 116 45.14 -7.55 -3.94
N PRO A 117 46.30 -7.20 -3.33
CA PRO A 117 46.79 -7.83 -2.11
C PRO A 117 45.74 -7.79 -1.00
N ARG A 118 45.37 -8.95 -0.44
CA ARG A 118 44.36 -9.08 0.64
C ARG A 118 44.63 -8.17 1.84
N TRP A 119 45.88 -7.75 2.07
CA TRP A 119 46.25 -6.88 3.19
C TRP A 119 45.73 -5.43 3.03
N PHE A 120 45.62 -4.91 1.81
CA PHE A 120 45.09 -3.56 1.55
C PHE A 120 43.61 -3.42 1.95
N ARG A 121 42.83 -4.50 1.80
CA ARG A 121 41.40 -4.49 2.12
C ARG A 121 41.12 -4.45 3.63
N ASN A 122 42.01 -5.04 4.43
CA ASN A 122 41.90 -5.02 5.88
C ASN A 122 42.39 -3.68 6.45
N LEU A 123 43.41 -3.06 5.84
CA LEU A 123 43.89 -1.73 6.23
C LEU A 123 42.83 -0.64 5.98
N ALA A 124 42.15 -0.69 4.83
CA ALA A 124 41.07 0.25 4.52
C ALA A 124 39.89 0.14 5.50
N ARG A 125 39.55 -1.08 5.95
CA ARG A 125 38.49 -1.29 6.95
C ARG A 125 38.86 -0.74 8.32
N LEU A 126 40.11 -0.94 8.77
CA LEU A 126 40.58 -0.39 10.04
C LEU A 126 40.63 1.14 10.02
N LEU A 127 41.04 1.74 8.91
CA LEU A 127 41.09 3.19 8.75
C LEU A 127 39.69 3.82 8.76
N MET A 128 38.71 3.20 8.08
CA MET A 128 37.31 3.65 8.11
C MET A 128 36.70 3.52 9.51
N LEU A 129 37.01 2.45 10.25
CA LEU A 129 36.53 2.28 11.62
C LEU A 129 37.13 3.34 12.56
N GLY A 130 38.41 3.66 12.40
CA GLY A 130 39.07 4.73 13.15
C GLY A 130 38.47 6.12 12.89
N LEU A 131 38.19 6.45 11.63
CA LEU A 131 37.53 7.71 11.26
C LEU A 131 36.11 7.81 11.83
N PHE A 132 35.36 6.71 11.82
CA PHE A 132 34.01 6.66 12.37
C PHE A 132 33.99 6.89 13.89
N LEU A 133 34.94 6.29 14.62
CA LEU A 133 35.07 6.48 16.06
C LEU A 133 35.48 7.93 16.42
N LEU A 134 36.37 8.54 15.64
CA LEU A 134 36.75 9.94 15.81
C LEU A 134 35.55 10.89 15.58
N ALA A 135 34.79 10.69 14.50
CA ALA A 135 33.61 11.49 14.21
C ALA A 135 32.54 11.35 15.30
N SER A 136 32.31 10.12 15.78
CA SER A 136 31.37 9.85 16.87
C SER A 136 31.80 10.51 18.19
N GLY A 137 33.10 10.46 18.51
CA GLY A 137 33.66 11.14 19.68
C GLY A 137 33.50 12.66 19.63
N ALA A 138 33.73 13.27 18.46
CA ALA A 138 33.53 14.70 18.26
C ALA A 138 32.06 15.12 18.42
N LEU A 139 31.12 14.32 17.91
CA LEU A 139 29.68 14.56 18.05
C LEU A 139 29.25 14.51 19.52
N ILE A 140 29.65 13.48 20.26
CA ILE A 140 29.33 13.33 21.68
C ILE A 140 29.91 14.49 22.49
N TYR A 141 31.15 14.89 22.20
CA TYR A 141 31.78 16.05 22.84
C TYR A 141 31.01 17.36 22.57
N GLY A 142 30.54 17.55 21.32
CA GLY A 142 29.70 18.69 20.94
C GLY A 142 28.37 18.74 21.70
N ILE A 143 27.67 17.61 21.83
CA ILE A 143 26.41 17.54 22.57
C ILE A 143 26.64 17.84 24.07
N LEU A 144 27.67 17.25 24.68
CA LEU A 144 27.98 17.48 26.09
C LEU A 144 28.38 18.94 26.38
N THR A 145 29.04 19.61 25.43
CA THR A 145 29.37 21.04 25.57
C THR A 145 28.16 21.95 25.43
N ILE A 146 27.17 21.59 24.62
CA ILE A 146 25.89 22.33 24.53
C ILE A 146 25.06 22.14 25.79
N LEU A 147 24.95 20.92 26.31
CA LEU A 147 24.18 20.63 27.53
C LEU A 147 24.75 21.34 28.77
N LYS A 148 26.07 21.51 28.86
CA LYS A 148 26.70 22.27 29.95
C LYS A 148 26.46 23.78 29.90
N LYS A 149 26.03 24.33 28.75
CA LYS A 149 25.85 25.77 28.56
C LYS A 149 24.41 26.26 28.75
N GLN A 150 23.45 25.38 29.03
CA GLN A 150 22.09 25.84 29.30
C GLN A 150 21.99 26.41 30.73
N PRO A 151 21.59 27.70 30.88
CA PRO A 151 21.29 28.24 32.20
C PRO A 151 20.07 27.54 32.80
N PRO A 152 19.98 27.45 34.14
CA PRO A 152 18.84 26.83 34.81
C PRO A 152 17.55 27.57 34.42
N VAL A 153 16.57 26.80 33.94
CA VAL A 153 15.24 27.28 33.56
C VAL A 153 14.52 27.78 34.81
N GLU A 154 14.28 29.08 34.90
CA GLU A 154 13.43 29.67 35.94
C GLU A 154 11.99 29.19 35.80
N ALA A 155 11.40 28.74 36.92
CA ALA A 155 10.03 28.25 36.99
C ALA A 155 9.02 29.39 36.74
N PRO A 156 7.89 29.14 36.05
CA PRO A 156 6.90 30.19 35.78
C PRO A 156 6.20 30.63 37.07
N GLN A 157 6.24 31.93 37.34
CA GLN A 157 5.50 32.58 38.42
C GLN A 157 3.99 32.58 38.12
N HIS A 158 3.18 32.27 39.15
CA HIS A 158 1.72 32.30 39.13
C HIS A 158 1.17 33.70 38.86
N ALA A 159 0.25 33.79 37.89
CA ALA A 159 -0.61 34.96 37.68
C ALA A 159 -1.91 34.86 38.50
N PRO A 160 -2.50 35.98 38.95
CA PRO A 160 -3.64 36.01 39.87
C PRO A 160 -5.00 35.70 39.18
N PRO A 161 -6.03 35.30 39.95
CA PRO A 161 -7.32 34.87 39.40
C PRO A 161 -8.17 36.07 38.95
N ALA A 162 -8.63 36.02 37.71
CA ALA A 162 -9.64 36.95 37.19
C ALA A 162 -11.04 36.56 37.66
N ALA A 163 -11.78 37.57 38.12
CA ALA A 163 -13.11 37.49 38.70
C ALA A 163 -14.20 37.08 37.68
N GLY A 164 -15.25 36.48 38.23
CA GLY A 164 -16.28 35.73 37.52
C GLY A 164 -17.19 36.49 36.56
N LEU A 165 -17.67 35.73 35.58
CA LEU A 165 -18.87 36.00 34.81
C LEU A 165 -19.77 34.75 34.90
N LYS A 166 -20.93 34.92 35.52
CA LYS A 166 -22.00 33.92 35.55
C LYS A 166 -22.59 33.82 34.14
N SER A 167 -22.44 32.65 33.50
CA SER A 167 -23.19 32.32 32.29
C SER A 167 -24.56 31.74 32.64
N PRO A 168 -25.60 32.05 31.85
CA PRO A 168 -26.98 31.61 32.08
C PRO A 168 -27.19 30.12 31.72
N PRO A 169 -28.23 29.46 32.25
CA PRO A 169 -28.51 28.05 31.98
C PRO A 169 -28.93 27.84 30.52
N ALA A 170 -28.20 27.00 29.80
CA ALA A 170 -28.57 26.55 28.46
C ALA A 170 -29.66 25.46 28.53
N PRO A 171 -30.57 25.39 27.54
CA PRO A 171 -31.64 24.40 27.50
C PRO A 171 -31.09 23.01 27.18
N ALA A 172 -31.63 21.99 27.84
CA ALA A 172 -31.33 20.59 27.58
C ALA A 172 -31.71 20.25 26.13
N ALA A 173 -30.70 20.05 25.29
CA ALA A 173 -30.86 19.41 23.99
C ALA A 173 -30.84 17.89 24.25
N GLU A 174 -31.95 17.22 23.95
CA GLU A 174 -32.03 15.78 23.86
C GLU A 174 -31.02 15.29 22.82
N GLU A 175 -29.93 14.68 23.30
CA GLU A 175 -29.16 13.73 22.51
C GLU A 175 -30.09 12.56 22.20
N GLU A 176 -30.33 12.31 20.91
CA GLU A 176 -30.95 11.08 20.43
C GLU A 176 -29.99 9.92 20.74
N GLN A 177 -30.11 9.42 21.97
CA GLN A 177 -29.43 8.23 22.45
C GLN A 177 -29.78 7.09 21.52
N ALA A 178 -28.75 6.50 20.90
CA ALA A 178 -28.86 5.16 20.35
C ALA A 178 -29.55 4.26 21.40
N PRO A 179 -30.48 3.39 21.00
CA PRO A 179 -31.27 2.60 21.94
C PRO A 179 -30.34 1.91 22.93
N PRO A 180 -30.64 1.97 24.24
CA PRO A 180 -29.79 1.38 25.26
C PRO A 180 -29.60 -0.11 24.95
N LEU A 181 -28.34 -0.50 24.73
CA LEU A 181 -27.95 -1.89 24.62
C LEU A 181 -28.42 -2.62 25.89
N PRO A 182 -29.03 -3.81 25.77
CA PRO A 182 -29.48 -4.58 26.93
C PRO A 182 -28.32 -4.80 27.91
N ASP A 183 -28.62 -4.64 29.21
CA ASP A 183 -27.65 -4.75 30.30
C ASP A 183 -26.82 -6.04 30.19
N GLY A 184 -25.50 -5.89 30.03
CA GLY A 184 -24.53 -6.98 30.10
C GLY A 184 -23.76 -7.32 28.81
N LEU A 185 -24.01 -6.63 27.69
CA LEU A 185 -23.21 -6.81 26.45
C LEU A 185 -22.38 -5.56 26.18
N GLU A 186 -21.10 -5.58 26.57
CA GLU A 186 -20.15 -4.56 26.14
C GLU A 186 -20.06 -4.53 24.60
N PRO A 187 -20.05 -3.35 23.96
CA PRO A 187 -19.88 -3.24 22.52
C PRO A 187 -18.55 -3.88 22.11
N VAL A 188 -18.63 -4.92 21.28
CA VAL A 188 -17.43 -5.60 20.75
C VAL A 188 -16.63 -4.57 19.95
N SER A 189 -15.33 -4.44 20.25
CA SER A 189 -14.50 -3.51 19.51
C SER A 189 -14.40 -3.95 18.03
N PRO A 190 -14.41 -3.02 17.06
CA PRO A 190 -14.34 -3.38 15.63
C PRO A 190 -13.11 -4.24 15.28
N TRP A 191 -12.00 -4.02 15.99
CA TRP A 191 -10.79 -4.84 15.87
C TRP A 191 -11.02 -6.31 16.24
N LYS A 192 -11.81 -6.58 17.27
CA LYS A 192 -12.08 -7.93 17.76
C LYS A 192 -12.96 -8.71 16.78
N GLU A 193 -13.90 -8.05 16.10
CA GLU A 193 -14.71 -8.68 15.04
C GLU A 193 -13.88 -9.00 13.79
N ALA A 194 -13.02 -8.06 13.38
CA ALA A 194 -12.10 -8.25 12.26
C ALA A 194 -11.11 -9.38 12.54
N GLU A 195 -10.54 -9.42 13.75
CA GLU A 195 -9.63 -10.47 14.20
C GLU A 195 -10.31 -11.85 14.21
N ALA A 196 -11.50 -11.96 14.81
CA ALA A 196 -12.26 -13.21 14.81
C ALA A 196 -12.61 -13.70 13.40
N THR A 197 -12.84 -12.78 12.45
CA THR A 197 -13.09 -13.13 11.05
C THR A 197 -11.83 -13.66 10.38
N LEU A 198 -10.68 -13.02 10.64
CA LEU A 198 -9.40 -13.46 10.12
C LEU A 198 -9.00 -14.83 10.69
N GLU A 199 -9.20 -15.08 11.99
CA GLU A 199 -8.97 -16.39 12.60
C GLU A 199 -9.82 -17.49 11.95
N LYS A 200 -11.11 -17.22 11.71
CA LYS A 200 -11.99 -18.15 10.98
C LYS A 200 -11.47 -18.46 9.59
N PHE A 201 -11.00 -17.44 8.86
CA PHE A 201 -10.41 -17.62 7.53
C PHE A 201 -9.14 -18.45 7.54
N LEU A 202 -8.24 -18.20 8.51
CA LEU A 202 -6.96 -18.89 8.64
C LEU A 202 -7.13 -20.35 9.11
N THR A 203 -8.13 -20.62 9.95
CA THR A 203 -8.40 -21.97 10.49
C THR A 203 -9.31 -22.82 9.62
N ALA A 204 -10.03 -22.22 8.65
CA ALA A 204 -10.84 -22.94 7.68
C ALA A 204 -10.01 -24.00 6.92
N LYS A 205 -10.63 -25.12 6.58
CA LYS A 205 -9.96 -26.23 5.88
C LYS A 205 -10.35 -26.35 4.42
N THR A 206 -11.46 -25.71 4.04
CA THR A 206 -12.05 -25.83 2.71
C THR A 206 -12.40 -24.47 2.14
N LEU A 207 -12.51 -24.40 0.81
CA LEU A 207 -12.99 -23.18 0.14
C LEU A 207 -14.42 -22.83 0.56
N ALA A 208 -15.29 -23.84 0.73
CA ALA A 208 -16.68 -23.64 1.11
C ALA A 208 -16.83 -22.91 2.46
N GLU A 209 -15.96 -23.20 3.42
CA GLU A 209 -15.91 -22.50 4.72
C GLU A 209 -15.43 -21.05 4.59
N ARG A 210 -14.57 -20.75 3.60
CA ARG A 210 -14.00 -19.41 3.37
C ARG A 210 -14.92 -18.48 2.59
N LEU A 211 -15.64 -18.99 1.59
CA LEU A 211 -16.52 -18.21 0.73
C LEU A 211 -17.45 -17.21 1.47
N PRO A 212 -18.11 -17.56 2.59
CA PRO A 212 -19.00 -16.62 3.28
C PRO A 212 -18.27 -15.47 3.99
N ILE A 213 -16.97 -15.61 4.28
CA ILE A 213 -16.17 -14.67 5.08
C ILE A 213 -15.09 -13.93 4.28
N ILE A 214 -15.06 -14.10 2.96
CA ILE A 214 -14.16 -13.36 2.07
C ILE A 214 -14.91 -12.39 1.17
N GLU A 215 -14.19 -11.41 0.64
CA GLU A 215 -14.51 -10.68 -0.59
C GLU A 215 -13.35 -10.85 -1.59
N THR A 216 -13.69 -11.05 -2.86
CA THR A 216 -12.69 -11.29 -3.92
C THR A 216 -13.26 -11.03 -5.30
N LYS A 217 -12.38 -10.65 -6.23
CA LYS A 217 -12.67 -10.54 -7.68
C LYS A 217 -12.25 -11.78 -8.47
N THR A 218 -11.56 -12.71 -7.81
CA THR A 218 -11.11 -13.96 -8.42
C THR A 218 -12.32 -14.81 -8.83
N SER A 219 -12.24 -15.44 -10.01
CA SER A 219 -13.28 -16.35 -10.49
C SER A 219 -13.44 -17.57 -9.57
N PRO A 220 -14.64 -18.18 -9.48
CA PRO A 220 -14.84 -19.39 -8.67
C PRO A 220 -13.92 -20.56 -9.06
N GLU A 221 -13.62 -20.70 -10.35
CA GLU A 221 -12.71 -21.74 -10.87
C GLU A 221 -11.28 -21.53 -10.37
N ASP A 222 -10.78 -20.28 -10.45
CA ASP A 222 -9.44 -19.94 -9.95
C ASP A 222 -9.35 -20.04 -8.43
N LEU A 223 -10.43 -19.74 -7.70
CA LEU A 223 -10.49 -19.94 -6.24
C LEU A 223 -10.37 -21.43 -5.90
N ALA A 224 -11.08 -22.29 -6.63
CA ALA A 224 -11.03 -23.74 -6.44
C ALA A 224 -9.64 -24.33 -6.74
N ALA A 225 -8.89 -23.73 -7.68
CA ALA A 225 -7.52 -24.11 -8.00
C ALA A 225 -6.46 -23.46 -7.08
N SER A 226 -6.86 -22.57 -6.18
CA SER A 226 -5.95 -21.81 -5.31
C SER A 226 -5.63 -22.49 -3.98
N CYS A 227 -4.72 -21.90 -3.22
CA CYS A 227 -4.41 -22.31 -1.84
C CYS A 227 -5.60 -22.25 -0.87
N LEU A 228 -6.68 -21.52 -1.22
CA LEU A 228 -7.88 -21.41 -0.39
C LEU A 228 -8.74 -22.69 -0.40
N ALA A 229 -8.51 -23.59 -1.35
CA ALA A 229 -9.20 -24.88 -1.43
C ALA A 229 -8.70 -25.91 -0.39
N SER A 230 -7.58 -25.64 0.26
CA SER A 230 -6.95 -26.52 1.24
C SER A 230 -6.79 -25.87 2.62
N ALA A 231 -6.45 -26.66 3.63
CA ALA A 231 -6.05 -26.14 4.93
C ALA A 231 -4.76 -25.33 4.81
N LEU A 232 -4.72 -24.15 5.45
CA LEU A 232 -3.51 -23.34 5.56
C LEU A 232 -2.62 -23.89 6.69
N PRO A 233 -1.31 -23.62 6.66
CA PRO A 233 -0.42 -23.93 7.78
C PRO A 233 -0.89 -23.26 9.06
N PRO A 234 -0.53 -23.81 10.24
CA PRO A 234 -0.82 -23.16 11.52
C PRO A 234 -0.27 -21.75 11.56
N VAL A 235 -1.01 -20.84 12.18
CA VAL A 235 -0.58 -19.46 12.38
C VAL A 235 0.26 -19.42 13.66
N ARG A 236 1.51 -18.95 13.54
CA ARG A 236 2.40 -18.74 14.69
C ARG A 236 2.11 -17.41 15.37
N LYS A 237 1.84 -16.37 14.57
CA LYS A 237 1.64 -15.01 15.06
C LYS A 237 0.69 -14.26 14.16
N MET A 238 -0.17 -13.46 14.77
CA MET A 238 -1.06 -12.53 14.09
C MET A 238 -1.00 -11.21 14.86
N VAL A 239 -0.70 -10.12 14.17
CA VAL A 239 -0.50 -8.79 14.79
C VAL A 239 -1.32 -7.76 14.03
N PRO A 240 -2.21 -7.00 14.70
CA PRO A 240 -2.86 -5.85 14.08
C PRO A 240 -1.83 -4.74 13.85
N GLU A 241 -1.77 -4.19 12.63
CA GLU A 241 -0.80 -3.14 12.27
C GLU A 241 -1.46 -1.77 12.14
N GLN A 242 -2.40 -1.67 11.21
CA GLN A 242 -2.96 -0.38 10.81
C GLN A 242 -4.46 -0.48 10.58
N ARG A 243 -5.18 0.59 10.95
CA ARG A 243 -6.57 0.80 10.58
C ARG A 243 -6.67 2.00 9.67
N GLU A 244 -7.32 1.82 8.52
CA GLU A 244 -7.66 2.89 7.60
C GLU A 244 -9.18 3.04 7.54
N THR A 245 -9.67 4.26 7.38
CA THR A 245 -11.10 4.53 7.30
C THR A 245 -11.36 5.48 6.15
N ASN A 246 -12.19 5.04 5.21
CA ASN A 246 -12.70 5.86 4.13
C ASN A 246 -14.17 6.20 4.44
N PRO A 247 -14.46 7.39 5.00
CA PRO A 247 -15.82 7.75 5.38
C PRO A 247 -16.75 7.95 4.18
N ILE A 248 -16.21 8.27 3.00
CA ILE A 248 -16.99 8.49 1.78
C ILE A 248 -17.56 7.15 1.29
N GLU A 249 -16.72 6.13 1.23
CA GLU A 249 -17.13 4.78 0.83
C GLU A 249 -17.73 3.96 1.98
N ARG A 250 -17.70 4.51 3.21
CA ARG A 250 -18.07 3.84 4.45
C ARG A 250 -17.30 2.53 4.64
N VAL A 251 -16.00 2.57 4.35
CA VAL A 251 -15.09 1.43 4.44
C VAL A 251 -14.16 1.59 5.63
N VAL A 252 -13.96 0.50 6.37
CA VAL A 252 -12.92 0.40 7.40
C VAL A 252 -12.06 -0.80 7.09
N ASP A 253 -10.76 -0.54 6.92
CA ASP A 253 -9.74 -1.52 6.57
C ASP A 253 -8.86 -1.79 7.78
N PHE A 254 -8.66 -3.07 8.09
CA PHE A 254 -7.83 -3.56 9.18
C PHE A 254 -6.72 -4.42 8.59
N TYR A 255 -5.49 -3.92 8.66
CA TYR A 255 -4.31 -4.62 8.20
C TYR A 255 -3.71 -5.44 9.34
N TYR A 256 -3.41 -6.70 9.04
CA TYR A 256 -2.79 -7.64 9.94
C TYR A 256 -1.51 -8.19 9.33
N THR A 257 -0.48 -8.33 10.13
CA THR A 257 0.68 -9.14 9.80
C THR A 257 0.50 -10.54 10.37
N VAL A 258 0.61 -11.54 9.49
CA VAL A 258 0.43 -12.96 9.81
C VAL A 258 1.71 -13.73 9.50
N GLU A 259 2.17 -14.52 10.46
CA GLU A 259 3.30 -15.42 10.34
C GLU A 259 2.80 -16.87 10.43
N PHE A 260 3.13 -17.68 9.42
CA PHE A 260 2.79 -19.11 9.41
C PHE A 260 3.92 -19.96 9.98
N ASP A 261 3.56 -21.02 10.68
CA ASP A 261 4.49 -22.08 11.12
C ASP A 261 4.77 -23.02 9.94
N ALA A 262 5.87 -22.79 9.24
CA ALA A 262 6.30 -23.62 8.13
C ALA A 262 7.58 -24.37 8.54
N ALA A 263 7.45 -25.67 8.80
CA ALA A 263 8.54 -26.54 9.28
C ALA A 263 9.83 -26.47 8.42
N ASP A 264 9.70 -26.17 7.12
CA ASP A 264 10.79 -26.24 6.14
C ASP A 264 11.09 -24.91 5.43
N ARG A 265 10.53 -23.78 5.87
CA ARG A 265 10.79 -22.46 5.24
C ARG A 265 11.16 -21.40 6.28
N PRO A 266 12.10 -20.50 5.97
CA PRO A 266 12.35 -19.35 6.83
C PRO A 266 11.05 -18.55 7.01
N GLU A 267 10.85 -18.01 8.21
CA GLU A 267 9.66 -17.25 8.64
C GLU A 267 9.09 -16.42 7.48
N GLN A 268 7.88 -16.79 7.04
CA GLN A 268 7.18 -16.07 5.96
C GLN A 268 6.06 -15.23 6.57
N THR A 269 6.25 -13.93 6.49
CA THR A 269 5.34 -12.91 7.00
C THR A 269 4.51 -12.34 5.85
N TYR A 270 3.21 -12.20 6.07
CA TYR A 270 2.25 -11.72 5.07
C TYR A 270 1.35 -10.65 5.65
N THR A 271 1.10 -9.60 4.88
CA THR A 271 0.07 -8.60 5.19
C THR A 271 -1.27 -9.09 4.65
N LEU A 272 -2.26 -9.23 5.54
CA LEU A 272 -3.64 -9.58 5.21
C LEU A 272 -4.56 -8.41 5.55
N LEU A 273 -5.64 -8.28 4.79
CA LEU A 273 -6.62 -7.21 4.95
C LEU A 273 -7.99 -7.79 5.31
N VAL A 274 -8.57 -7.25 6.37
CA VAL A 274 -9.98 -7.44 6.72
C VAL A 274 -10.71 -6.13 6.52
N ARG A 275 -11.83 -6.16 5.80
CA ARG A 275 -12.61 -4.98 5.43
C ARG A 275 -14.03 -5.06 5.98
N THR A 276 -14.50 -3.93 6.50
CA THR A 276 -15.91 -3.69 6.84
C THR A 276 -16.48 -2.65 5.88
N ARG A 277 -17.65 -2.92 5.28
CA ARG A 277 -18.37 -1.99 4.39
C ARG A 277 -19.74 -1.63 4.96
N GLY A 278 -19.91 -0.37 5.35
CA GLY A 278 -21.14 0.12 5.99
C GLY A 278 -21.46 -0.68 7.26
N SER A 279 -22.65 -1.26 7.31
CA SER A 279 -23.11 -2.13 8.41
C SER A 279 -22.91 -3.62 8.14
N SER A 280 -22.21 -3.99 7.06
CA SER A 280 -21.95 -5.39 6.72
C SER A 280 -20.92 -6.00 7.68
N PRO A 281 -20.96 -7.32 7.95
CA PRO A 281 -19.93 -7.96 8.74
C PRO A 281 -18.55 -7.85 8.06
N PRO A 282 -17.45 -7.84 8.84
CA PRO A 282 -16.10 -7.84 8.28
C PRO A 282 -15.87 -9.06 7.39
N ARG A 283 -15.08 -8.88 6.33
CA ARG A 283 -14.67 -9.92 5.38
C ARG A 283 -13.18 -9.81 5.06
N VAL A 284 -12.53 -10.94 4.84
CA VAL A 284 -11.12 -10.96 4.40
C VAL A 284 -11.06 -10.63 2.91
N VAL A 285 -10.24 -9.66 2.53
CA VAL A 285 -9.95 -9.35 1.12
C VAL A 285 -8.95 -10.38 0.61
N ALA A 286 -9.39 -11.32 -0.21
CA ALA A 286 -8.59 -12.52 -0.51
C ALA A 286 -7.54 -12.30 -1.61
N ASP A 287 -7.75 -11.34 -2.52
CA ASP A 287 -6.89 -11.14 -3.68
C ASP A 287 -5.41 -10.83 -3.32
N PRO A 288 -5.08 -9.94 -2.37
CA PRO A 288 -3.69 -9.73 -1.94
C PRO A 288 -3.02 -10.99 -1.38
N PHE A 289 -3.78 -11.79 -0.64
CA PHE A 289 -3.30 -13.05 -0.09
C PHE A 289 -3.03 -14.08 -1.20
N LEU A 290 -3.89 -14.14 -2.21
CA LEU A 290 -3.70 -14.98 -3.39
C LEU A 290 -2.51 -14.54 -4.25
N ASP A 291 -2.30 -13.23 -4.38
CA ASP A 291 -1.20 -12.65 -5.14
C ASP A 291 0.16 -12.91 -4.48
N THR A 292 0.21 -12.82 -3.15
CA THR A 292 1.44 -13.03 -2.36
C THR A 292 1.61 -14.49 -1.93
N TYR A 293 0.87 -14.93 -0.90
CA TYR A 293 0.95 -16.29 -0.34
C TYR A 293 0.53 -17.36 -1.36
N GLY A 294 -0.57 -17.14 -2.08
CA GLY A 294 -1.05 -18.05 -3.13
C GLY A 294 -0.10 -18.17 -4.33
N GLY A 295 0.89 -17.27 -4.43
CA GLY A 295 1.98 -17.37 -5.38
C GLY A 295 1.64 -16.89 -6.78
N ARG A 296 0.52 -16.19 -7.03
CA ARG A 296 0.21 -15.71 -8.39
C ARG A 296 1.27 -14.74 -8.91
N LEU A 297 1.72 -13.79 -8.07
CA LEU A 297 2.79 -12.88 -8.46
C LEU A 297 4.08 -13.65 -8.72
N ALA A 298 4.44 -14.59 -7.84
CA ALA A 298 5.65 -15.39 -7.99
C ALA A 298 5.62 -16.22 -9.28
N ALA A 299 4.49 -16.84 -9.61
CA ALA A 299 4.29 -17.60 -10.83
C ALA A 299 4.38 -16.71 -12.08
N TYR A 300 3.75 -15.54 -12.05
CA TYR A 300 3.83 -14.55 -13.13
C TYR A 300 5.26 -14.02 -13.32
N ALA A 301 5.99 -13.79 -12.23
CA ALA A 301 7.37 -13.31 -12.23
C ALA A 301 8.41 -14.38 -12.59
N ALA A 302 8.03 -15.66 -12.67
CA ALA A 302 8.94 -16.75 -12.99
C ALA A 302 9.18 -16.91 -14.49
N THR A 303 8.21 -16.54 -15.34
CA THR A 303 8.28 -16.78 -16.79
C THR A 303 7.79 -15.56 -17.57
N PRO A 304 8.58 -15.06 -18.55
CA PRO A 304 8.14 -13.99 -19.45
C PRO A 304 6.83 -14.30 -20.17
N SER A 305 6.00 -13.28 -20.33
CA SER A 305 4.66 -13.36 -20.94
C SER A 305 4.33 -12.07 -21.68
N ASP A 306 3.54 -12.17 -22.75
CA ASP A 306 3.01 -11.02 -23.50
C ASP A 306 1.82 -10.34 -22.80
N LYS A 307 1.25 -10.99 -21.78
CA LYS A 307 0.12 -10.48 -21.01
C LYS A 307 0.59 -9.64 -19.84
N GLY A 308 -0.04 -8.48 -19.65
CA GLY A 308 0.09 -7.72 -18.40
C GLY A 308 -0.63 -8.41 -17.25
N GLY A 309 -0.19 -8.13 -16.02
CA GLY A 309 -0.80 -8.60 -14.79
C GLY A 309 -1.10 -7.44 -13.84
N VAL A 310 -2.14 -7.60 -13.01
CA VAL A 310 -2.49 -6.67 -11.93
C VAL A 310 -2.39 -7.43 -10.63
N PHE A 311 -1.65 -6.89 -9.66
CA PHE A 311 -1.38 -7.57 -8.40
C PHE A 311 -1.55 -6.62 -7.22
N GLN A 312 -2.13 -7.12 -6.14
CA GLN A 312 -2.28 -6.43 -4.86
C GLN A 312 -1.17 -6.89 -3.92
N VAL A 313 -0.16 -6.04 -3.70
CA VAL A 313 1.06 -6.39 -2.93
C VAL A 313 1.57 -5.23 -2.08
N VAL A 314 2.49 -5.51 -1.17
CA VAL A 314 3.26 -4.45 -0.49
C VAL A 314 4.40 -4.02 -1.40
N VAL A 315 4.47 -2.73 -1.70
CA VAL A 315 5.48 -2.13 -2.59
C VAL A 315 6.47 -1.33 -1.77
N TYR A 316 7.76 -1.54 -2.01
CA TYR A 316 8.84 -0.70 -1.48
C TYR A 316 9.62 -0.05 -2.63
N ALA A 317 9.57 1.29 -2.71
CA ALA A 317 10.16 2.05 -3.80
C ALA A 317 11.63 2.43 -3.52
N VAL A 318 12.50 2.23 -4.51
CA VAL A 318 13.93 2.56 -4.44
C VAL A 318 14.31 3.54 -5.55
N ALA A 319 14.95 4.65 -5.18
CA ALA A 319 15.35 5.74 -6.08
C ALA A 319 16.53 5.41 -7.02
N SER A 320 16.82 4.12 -7.23
CA SER A 320 17.88 3.65 -8.14
C SER A 320 17.61 2.24 -8.65
N CYS A 321 18.19 1.91 -9.81
CA CYS A 321 18.31 0.56 -10.35
C CYS A 321 19.78 0.12 -10.35
N THR A 322 20.10 -0.95 -9.62
CA THR A 322 21.47 -1.49 -9.49
C THR A 322 21.68 -2.78 -10.27
N ASP A 323 20.63 -3.31 -10.91
CA ASP A 323 20.71 -4.54 -11.69
C ASP A 323 21.46 -4.29 -13.02
N PRO A 324 22.57 -5.01 -13.29
CA PRO A 324 23.36 -4.83 -14.50
C PRO A 324 22.70 -5.35 -15.77
N ASN A 325 21.65 -6.18 -15.68
CA ASN A 325 20.98 -6.74 -16.84
C ASN A 325 19.91 -5.80 -17.42
N ILE A 326 19.61 -4.72 -16.72
CA ILE A 326 18.58 -3.76 -17.08
C ILE A 326 19.16 -2.68 -18.02
N PRO A 327 18.62 -2.54 -19.25
CA PRO A 327 19.03 -1.49 -20.18
C PRO A 327 18.78 -0.10 -19.61
N GLU A 328 19.71 0.82 -19.89
CA GLU A 328 19.62 2.23 -19.45
C GLU A 328 19.30 2.37 -17.95
N ARG A 329 19.86 1.47 -17.11
CA ARG A 329 19.54 1.37 -15.67
C ARG A 329 19.66 2.70 -14.92
N GLU A 330 20.51 3.62 -15.36
CA GLU A 330 20.65 4.96 -14.80
C GLU A 330 19.37 5.81 -14.94
N LYS A 331 18.54 5.51 -15.95
CA LYS A 331 17.24 6.12 -16.20
C LYS A 331 16.07 5.35 -15.58
N LYS A 332 16.34 4.23 -14.90
CA LYS A 332 15.32 3.38 -14.27
C LYS A 332 15.43 3.41 -12.74
N LEU A 333 14.30 3.12 -12.12
CA LEU A 333 14.07 3.02 -10.68
C LEU A 333 13.50 1.62 -10.37
N THR A 334 13.48 1.23 -9.10
CA THR A 334 13.10 -0.14 -8.70
C THR A 334 11.90 -0.11 -7.75
N LEU A 335 10.89 -0.93 -8.03
CA LEU A 335 9.88 -1.36 -7.05
C LEU A 335 10.24 -2.77 -6.59
N LYS A 336 10.40 -2.95 -5.28
CA LYS A 336 10.42 -4.27 -4.67
C LYS A 336 8.99 -4.66 -4.31
N LEU A 337 8.58 -5.84 -4.73
CA LEU A 337 7.24 -6.38 -4.47
C LEU A 337 7.35 -7.41 -3.35
N LEU A 338 6.70 -7.16 -2.23
CA LEU A 338 6.87 -7.84 -0.96
C LEU A 338 5.55 -8.50 -0.51
N SER A 339 5.65 -9.51 0.36
CA SER A 339 4.48 -10.10 1.03
C SER A 339 4.04 -9.31 2.27
N ALA A 340 4.99 -8.65 2.95
CA ALA A 340 4.80 -7.71 4.05
C ALA A 340 5.97 -6.72 4.11
N ASP A 341 5.87 -5.67 4.91
CA ASP A 341 7.01 -4.76 5.11
C ASP A 341 8.23 -5.50 5.70
N ASN A 342 9.43 -5.08 5.30
CA ASN A 342 10.72 -5.68 5.70
C ASN A 342 10.89 -7.18 5.41
N THR A 343 10.09 -7.74 4.51
CA THR A 343 10.25 -9.14 4.05
C THR A 343 11.15 -9.25 2.82
N LYS A 344 11.52 -10.49 2.49
CA LYS A 344 12.21 -10.79 1.24
C LYS A 344 11.29 -10.47 0.06
N GLU A 345 11.82 -9.79 -0.95
CA GLU A 345 11.09 -9.51 -2.18
C GLU A 345 10.68 -10.80 -2.90
N ILE A 346 9.42 -10.83 -3.34
CA ILE A 346 8.84 -11.84 -4.22
C ILE A 346 9.38 -11.62 -5.64
N ALA A 347 9.37 -10.35 -6.08
CA ALA A 347 9.85 -9.94 -7.39
C ALA A 347 10.34 -8.48 -7.35
N ARG A 348 11.15 -8.11 -8.35
CA ARG A 348 11.51 -6.72 -8.64
C ARG A 348 10.88 -6.30 -9.94
N ALA A 349 10.35 -5.09 -9.98
CA ALA A 349 9.89 -4.45 -11.20
C ALA A 349 10.60 -3.10 -11.37
N TYR A 350 10.78 -2.69 -12.62
CA TYR A 350 11.50 -1.48 -12.99
C TYR A 350 10.57 -0.47 -13.66
N PHE A 351 10.84 0.82 -13.46
CA PHE A 351 10.08 1.90 -14.09
C PHE A 351 10.98 3.08 -14.42
N GLY A 352 10.61 3.88 -15.41
CA GLY A 352 11.41 5.03 -15.83
C GLY A 352 11.36 6.19 -14.84
N ARG A 353 12.46 6.96 -14.74
CA ARG A 353 12.52 8.22 -13.95
C ARG A 353 11.51 9.29 -14.40
N GLN A 354 11.07 9.24 -15.66
CA GLN A 354 10.07 10.16 -16.21
C GLN A 354 8.66 9.54 -16.26
N SER A 355 8.45 8.41 -15.59
CA SER A 355 7.13 7.76 -15.57
C SER A 355 6.19 8.42 -14.56
N LYS A 356 4.89 8.16 -14.74
CA LYS A 356 3.87 8.62 -13.79
C LYS A 356 4.08 8.08 -12.37
N ILE A 357 4.68 6.90 -12.25
CA ILE A 357 5.06 6.32 -10.95
C ILE A 357 6.10 7.21 -10.27
N SER A 358 7.13 7.67 -10.99
CA SER A 358 8.16 8.56 -10.42
C SER A 358 7.56 9.89 -9.97
N GLU A 359 6.71 10.49 -10.80
CA GLU A 359 5.99 11.72 -10.44
C GLU A 359 5.17 11.53 -9.15
N MET A 360 4.46 10.42 -9.03
CA MET A 360 3.65 10.09 -7.84
C MET A 360 4.52 9.90 -6.59
N LEU A 361 5.69 9.28 -6.71
CA LEU A 361 6.60 9.06 -5.56
C LEU A 361 7.30 10.34 -5.08
N GLU A 362 7.44 11.33 -5.97
CA GLU A 362 8.02 12.64 -5.66
C GLU A 362 6.98 13.64 -5.16
N ASP A 363 5.71 13.42 -5.50
CA ASP A 363 4.58 14.17 -4.99
C ASP A 363 4.31 13.78 -3.52
N GLY A 364 4.74 14.65 -2.60
CA GLY A 364 4.62 14.45 -1.16
C GLY A 364 3.19 14.38 -0.62
N ASN A 365 2.17 14.47 -1.49
CA ASN A 365 0.77 14.26 -1.12
C ASN A 365 0.38 12.78 -1.07
N TYR A 366 1.19 11.88 -1.65
CA TYR A 366 0.92 10.45 -1.63
C TYR A 366 1.57 9.76 -0.43
N SER A 367 0.92 8.73 0.10
CA SER A 367 1.42 7.97 1.24
C SER A 367 2.59 7.05 0.93
N LEU A 368 2.93 6.87 -0.35
CA LEU A 368 4.07 6.06 -0.79
C LEU A 368 5.19 6.99 -1.25
N SER A 369 6.37 6.84 -0.66
CA SER A 369 7.58 7.59 -1.00
C SER A 369 8.80 6.67 -1.07
N TYR A 370 9.91 7.15 -1.62
CA TYR A 370 11.15 6.38 -1.64
C TYR A 370 11.60 5.98 -0.23
N GLY A 371 11.91 4.70 -0.05
CA GLY A 371 12.37 4.16 1.22
C GLY A 371 11.25 3.75 2.19
N SER A 372 9.98 3.85 1.78
CA SER A 372 8.81 3.37 2.54
C SER A 372 8.12 2.21 1.81
N ALA A 373 7.44 1.36 2.59
CA ALA A 373 6.58 0.30 2.08
C ALA A 373 5.10 0.71 2.18
N LYS A 374 4.30 0.34 1.17
CA LYS A 374 2.84 0.57 1.19
C LYS A 374 2.10 -0.55 0.45
N ALA A 375 0.95 -0.97 0.98
CA ALA A 375 0.01 -1.83 0.26
C ALA A 375 -0.51 -1.09 -0.99
N CYS A 376 -0.32 -1.66 -2.18
CA CYS A 376 -0.69 -1.04 -3.45
C CYS A 376 -1.29 -2.07 -4.41
N THR A 377 -2.04 -1.57 -5.39
CA THR A 377 -2.43 -2.31 -6.59
C THR A 377 -1.50 -1.92 -7.75
N VAL A 378 -0.64 -2.84 -8.19
CA VAL A 378 0.36 -2.59 -9.24
C VAL A 378 -0.01 -3.27 -10.55
N MET A 379 0.23 -2.59 -11.66
CA MET A 379 0.14 -3.16 -13.01
C MET A 379 1.54 -3.43 -13.54
N LEU A 380 1.80 -4.68 -13.89
CA LEU A 380 3.09 -5.18 -14.36
C LEU A 380 2.97 -5.70 -15.80
N ARG A 381 4.06 -5.64 -16.54
CA ARG A 381 4.26 -6.40 -17.79
C ARG A 381 5.68 -6.92 -17.85
N TRP A 382 5.91 -7.95 -18.66
CA TRP A 382 7.27 -8.28 -19.06
C TRP A 382 7.70 -7.38 -20.21
N ASN A 383 8.87 -6.75 -20.08
CA ASN A 383 9.55 -6.12 -21.19
C ASN A 383 10.52 -7.13 -21.80
N THR A 384 10.18 -7.58 -23.00
CA THR A 384 10.98 -8.51 -23.82
C THR A 384 11.64 -7.81 -25.01
N GLU A 385 11.44 -6.50 -25.16
CA GLU A 385 11.85 -5.71 -26.32
C GLU A 385 13.21 -5.03 -26.09
N ASP A 386 13.41 -4.39 -24.93
CA ASP A 386 14.63 -3.63 -24.63
C ASP A 386 15.88 -4.54 -24.57
N ASN A 387 15.71 -5.76 -24.07
CA ASN A 387 16.78 -6.78 -23.99
C ASN A 387 16.19 -8.20 -24.10
N PRO A 388 16.08 -8.76 -25.31
CA PRO A 388 15.47 -10.06 -25.53
C PRO A 388 16.17 -11.23 -24.81
N GLU A 389 17.47 -11.11 -24.54
CA GLU A 389 18.24 -12.14 -23.82
C GLU A 389 17.99 -12.10 -22.31
N HIS A 390 17.59 -10.94 -21.78
CA HIS A 390 17.28 -10.73 -20.37
C HIS A 390 15.99 -9.94 -20.20
N PRO A 391 14.82 -10.56 -20.45
CA PRO A 391 13.54 -9.95 -20.14
C PRO A 391 13.46 -9.55 -18.67
N PHE A 392 12.75 -8.47 -18.38
CA PHE A 392 12.55 -7.99 -17.01
C PHE A 392 11.11 -7.54 -16.78
N LEU A 393 10.69 -7.52 -15.52
CA LEU A 393 9.39 -6.98 -15.13
C LEU A 393 9.44 -5.45 -15.13
N GLU A 394 8.50 -4.86 -15.85
CA GLU A 394 8.27 -3.42 -15.89
C GLU A 394 6.99 -3.09 -15.12
N ALA A 395 7.08 -2.14 -14.20
CA ALA A 395 5.92 -1.56 -13.53
C ALA A 395 5.35 -0.43 -14.39
N ILE A 396 4.11 -0.63 -14.86
CA ILE A 396 3.45 0.27 -15.81
C ILE A 396 2.65 1.35 -15.09
N ALA A 397 1.98 0.97 -14.01
CA ALA A 397 1.24 1.88 -13.17
C ALA A 397 1.12 1.35 -11.75
N ILE A 398 0.97 2.27 -10.80
CA ILE A 398 0.36 2.00 -9.50
C ILE A 398 -1.06 2.53 -9.60
N LYS A 399 -2.04 1.63 -9.61
CA LYS A 399 -3.46 1.99 -9.81
C LYS A 399 -4.04 2.64 -8.57
N ASP A 400 -3.75 2.02 -7.43
CA ASP A 400 -4.29 2.41 -6.13
C ASP A 400 -3.19 2.26 -5.07
N LEU A 401 -3.16 3.18 -4.10
CA LEU A 401 -2.24 3.19 -2.94
C LEU A 401 -2.83 2.49 -1.71
N ASP A 402 -3.84 1.68 -1.96
CA ASP A 402 -4.50 0.79 -1.05
C ASP A 402 -4.95 -0.46 -1.83
N TRP A 403 -5.65 -1.36 -1.16
CA TRP A 403 -6.33 -2.49 -1.77
C TRP A 403 -7.84 -2.25 -1.89
N ASN A 404 -8.29 -1.00 -2.10
CA ASN A 404 -9.70 -0.65 -2.29
C ASN A 404 -10.21 -0.89 -3.72
N SER A 405 -9.36 -1.37 -4.63
CA SER A 405 -9.67 -1.53 -6.06
C SER A 405 -11.00 -2.20 -6.34
#